data_AF-A0AB36TAZ0-F1
#
_entry.id   AF-A0AB36TAZ0-F1
#
_cell.length_a   1.000
_cell.length_b   1.000
_cell.length_c   1.000
_cell.angle_alpha   90.00
_cell.angle_beta   90.00
_cell.angle_gamma   90.00
#
_symmetry.space_group_name_H-M   'P 1'
#
loop_
_entity.id
_entity.type
_entity.pdbx_description
1 polymer ?
#
loop_
_entity_poly.entity_id
_entity_poly.type
_entity_poly.pdbx_seq_one_letter_code
_entity_poly.pdbx_strand_id
1 'polypeptide(L)'
;MSKELRDVKPDVTWKEITSGGVIDSPGNAHLFKTGDWRSMKPVWNEEKCKQCLLCNPVCPDSSIMVSEEGKMTGIDYDHCKGCGICSKVCPFKAIDFVEEV
;
A
#
# COMPACT_ATOMS: atom_id res chain seq x y z
N MET A 1 -2.82 26.37 -8.36
CA MET A 1 -3.81 26.58 -7.28
C MET A 1 -3.94 25.27 -6.53
N SER A 2 -3.30 25.19 -5.37
CA SER A 2 -3.36 24.05 -4.46
C SER A 2 -4.77 23.93 -3.90
N LYS A 3 -5.61 23.12 -4.55
CA LYS A 3 -6.77 22.58 -3.84
C LYS A 3 -6.21 21.48 -2.96
N GLU A 4 -6.11 21.77 -1.67
CA GLU A 4 -5.81 20.74 -0.68
C GLU A 4 -6.78 19.58 -0.91
N LEU A 5 -6.21 18.38 -0.98
CA LEU A 5 -6.96 17.13 -1.11
C LEU A 5 -7.92 17.06 0.08
N ARG A 6 -9.22 17.08 -0.18
CA ARG A 6 -10.22 17.01 0.89
C ARG A 6 -10.37 15.56 1.31
N ASP A 7 -10.05 15.27 2.57
CA ASP A 7 -10.41 13.99 3.19
C ASP A 7 -11.93 13.83 3.17
N VAL A 8 -12.40 12.83 2.41
CA VAL A 8 -13.83 12.46 2.38
C VAL A 8 -14.09 11.62 3.63
N LYS A 9 -14.56 12.28 4.69
CA LYS A 9 -14.90 11.60 5.95
C LYS A 9 -16.22 10.84 5.82
N PRO A 10 -16.45 9.80 6.64
CA PRO A 10 -17.71 9.04 6.63
C PRO A 10 -18.96 9.90 6.91
N ASP A 11 -18.82 11.02 7.61
CA ASP A 11 -19.88 11.98 7.94
C ASP A 11 -20.07 13.08 6.89
N VAL A 12 -19.39 13.00 5.74
CA VAL A 12 -19.52 13.97 4.65
C VAL A 12 -20.98 14.03 4.17
N THR A 13 -21.51 15.24 4.08
CA THR A 13 -22.85 15.46 3.55
C THR A 13 -22.81 15.71 2.04
N TRP A 14 -23.93 15.50 1.35
CA TRP A 14 -24.03 15.77 -0.10
C TRP A 14 -23.77 17.24 -0.47
N LYS A 15 -23.81 18.17 0.49
CA LYS A 15 -23.51 19.59 0.28
C LYS A 15 -22.01 19.89 0.26
N GLU A 16 -21.19 18.97 0.78
CA GLU A 16 -19.75 19.14 0.95
C GLU A 16 -18.94 18.43 -0.14
N ILE A 17 -19.57 17.52 -0.89
CA ILE A 17 -19.00 16.87 -2.06
C ILE A 17 -18.97 17.81 -3.27
N THR A 18 -18.12 17.48 -4.24
CA THR A 18 -18.09 18.14 -5.54
C THR A 18 -19.38 17.91 -6.32
N SER A 19 -19.74 18.87 -7.19
CA SER A 19 -20.90 18.73 -8.06
C SER A 19 -20.81 17.44 -8.88
N GLY A 20 -21.83 16.58 -8.78
CA GLY A 20 -21.85 15.27 -9.45
C GLY A 20 -20.80 14.27 -8.96
N GLY A 21 -20.15 14.49 -7.81
CA GLY A 21 -19.10 13.60 -7.30
C GLY A 21 -17.81 13.61 -8.13
N VAL A 22 -17.56 14.69 -8.88
CA VAL A 22 -16.36 14.84 -9.72
C VAL A 22 -15.10 14.80 -8.86
N ILE A 23 -14.18 13.90 -9.21
CA ILE A 23 -12.83 13.88 -8.62
C ILE A 23 -12.04 15.04 -9.23
N ASP A 24 -11.76 16.08 -8.45
CA ASP A 24 -11.19 17.34 -8.95
C ASP A 24 -9.66 17.42 -8.88
N SER A 25 -9.00 16.35 -8.42
CA SER A 25 -7.55 16.21 -8.31
C SER A 25 -7.08 14.81 -8.73
N PRO A 26 -6.08 14.67 -9.62
CA PRO A 26 -5.50 13.37 -9.95
C PRO A 26 -4.62 12.83 -8.82
N GLY A 27 -4.31 11.54 -8.84
CA GLY A 27 -3.31 10.92 -7.95
C GLY A 27 -3.75 10.76 -6.49
N ASN A 28 -5.03 10.92 -6.18
CA ASN A 28 -5.56 10.86 -4.81
C ASN A 28 -5.89 9.45 -4.31
N ALA A 29 -5.68 8.40 -5.11
CA ALA A 29 -5.96 7.02 -4.71
C ALA A 29 -5.18 6.60 -3.44
N HIS A 30 -3.97 7.12 -3.25
CA HIS A 30 -3.13 6.89 -2.06
C HIS A 30 -3.69 7.49 -0.76
N LEU A 31 -4.76 8.29 -0.82
CA LEU A 31 -5.45 8.77 0.38
C LEU A 31 -6.39 7.70 0.94
N PHE A 32 -6.81 6.74 0.09
CA PHE A 32 -7.68 5.67 0.50
C PHE A 32 -6.86 4.53 1.11
N LYS A 33 -6.60 4.65 2.41
CA LYS A 33 -5.87 3.64 3.18
C LYS A 33 -6.68 2.34 3.23
N THR A 34 -6.06 1.26 2.77
CA THR A 34 -6.66 -0.08 2.70
C THR A 34 -6.01 -1.07 3.66
N GLY A 35 -5.10 -0.61 4.52
CA GLY A 35 -4.38 -1.42 5.48
C GLY A 35 -5.29 -2.18 6.46
N ASP A 36 -6.44 -1.60 6.80
CA ASP A 36 -7.43 -2.19 7.71
C ASP A 36 -8.09 -3.48 7.16
N TRP A 37 -7.81 -3.86 5.90
CA TRP A 37 -8.38 -5.06 5.28
C TRP A 37 -7.60 -6.33 5.65
N ARG A 38 -6.46 -6.20 6.32
CA ARG A 38 -5.61 -7.34 6.67
C ARG A 38 -6.24 -8.20 7.76
N SER A 39 -6.26 -9.50 7.53
CA SER A 39 -6.26 -10.51 8.60
C SER A 39 -4.87 -11.13 8.80
N MET A 40 -4.01 -11.00 7.80
CA MET A 40 -2.63 -11.48 7.77
C MET A 40 -1.74 -10.37 7.22
N LYS A 41 -0.47 -10.29 7.62
CA LYS A 41 0.52 -9.34 7.10
C LYS A 41 1.80 -10.02 6.63
N PRO A 42 2.40 -9.56 5.51
CA PRO A 42 3.77 -9.90 5.17
C PRO A 42 4.74 -9.20 6.14
N VAL A 43 5.80 -9.86 6.59
CA VAL A 43 6.85 -9.26 7.42
C VAL A 43 8.19 -9.40 6.70
N TRP A 44 8.78 -8.26 6.32
CA TRP A 44 10.05 -8.23 5.62
C TRP A 44 11.23 -8.43 6.57
N ASN A 45 12.11 -9.37 6.22
CA ASN A 45 13.39 -9.62 6.89
C ASN A 45 14.53 -9.12 6.00
N GLU A 46 15.15 -8.02 6.40
CA GLU A 46 16.21 -7.36 5.63
C GLU A 46 17.45 -8.24 5.46
N GLU A 47 17.86 -8.99 6.49
CA GLU A 47 19.05 -9.84 6.47
C GLU A 47 18.95 -10.97 5.44
N LYS A 48 17.75 -11.52 5.24
CA LYS A 48 17.47 -12.56 4.23
C LYS A 48 17.27 -11.98 2.83
N CYS A 49 16.91 -10.71 2.71
CA CYS A 49 16.56 -10.09 1.45
C CYS A 49 17.78 -9.93 0.52
N LYS A 50 17.67 -10.43 -0.72
CA LYS A 50 18.72 -10.27 -1.74
C LYS A 50 18.51 -9.05 -2.66
N GLN A 51 17.56 -8.18 -2.34
CA GLN A 51 17.25 -6.97 -3.11
C GLN A 51 16.97 -7.26 -4.60
N CYS A 52 16.41 -8.43 -4.90
CA CYS A 52 16.07 -8.84 -6.28
C CYS A 52 14.79 -8.20 -6.83
N LEU A 53 14.03 -7.53 -5.96
CA LEU A 53 12.76 -6.86 -6.24
C LEU A 53 11.66 -7.71 -6.91
N LEU A 54 11.78 -9.05 -6.94
CA LEU A 54 10.73 -9.92 -7.51
C LEU A 54 9.35 -9.76 -6.83
N CYS A 55 9.33 -9.35 -5.56
CA CYS A 55 8.11 -9.05 -4.82
C CYS A 55 7.42 -7.75 -5.26
N ASN A 56 8.17 -6.78 -5.79
CA ASN A 56 7.66 -5.45 -6.13
C ASN A 56 6.66 -5.45 -7.30
N PRO A 57 6.99 -5.96 -8.51
CA PRO A 57 6.09 -5.90 -9.66
C PRO A 57 4.86 -6.80 -9.53
N VAL A 58 4.86 -7.76 -8.59
CA VAL A 58 3.72 -8.65 -8.34
C VAL A 58 2.80 -8.14 -7.24
N CYS A 59 3.15 -7.04 -6.56
CA CYS A 59 2.29 -6.45 -5.56
C CYS A 59 1.13 -5.70 -6.26
N PRO A 60 -0.12 -6.15 -6.11
CA PRO A 60 -1.25 -5.55 -6.82
C PRO A 60 -1.60 -4.13 -6.33
N ASP A 61 -1.18 -3.79 -5.11
CA ASP A 61 -1.46 -2.51 -4.45
C ASP A 61 -0.22 -1.63 -4.30
N SER A 62 0.88 -1.94 -5.02
CA SER A 62 2.14 -1.17 -5.01
C SER A 62 2.70 -0.90 -3.61
N SER A 63 2.46 -1.81 -2.65
CA SER A 63 2.82 -1.62 -1.24
C SER A 63 4.24 -2.08 -0.88
N ILE A 64 5.05 -2.52 -1.85
CA ILE A 64 6.48 -2.81 -1.64
C ILE A 64 7.24 -1.51 -1.88
N MET A 65 7.83 -0.93 -0.83
CA MET A 65 8.54 0.34 -0.94
C MET A 65 9.95 0.11 -1.46
N VAL A 66 10.37 0.90 -2.45
CA VAL A 66 11.69 0.82 -3.08
C VAL A 66 12.32 2.21 -3.11
N SER A 67 13.57 2.35 -2.67
CA SER A 67 14.32 3.61 -2.70
C SER A 67 14.77 3.98 -4.12
N GLU A 68 15.27 5.21 -4.28
CA GLU A 68 15.84 5.68 -5.55
C GLU A 68 17.04 4.83 -6.02
N GLU A 69 17.75 4.19 -5.09
CA GLU A 69 18.86 3.26 -5.37
C GLU A 69 18.38 1.84 -5.73
N GLY A 70 17.07 1.62 -5.89
CA GLY A 70 16.49 0.34 -6.28
C GLY A 70 16.53 -0.72 -5.17
N LYS A 71 16.53 -0.31 -3.89
CA LYS A 71 16.48 -1.22 -2.75
C LYS A 71 15.11 -1.20 -2.11
N MET A 72 14.57 -2.37 -1.79
CA MET A 72 13.42 -2.47 -0.91
C MET A 72 13.75 -1.82 0.44
N THR A 73 12.88 -0.94 0.91
CA THR A 73 13.00 -0.21 2.18
C THR A 73 11.90 -0.55 3.17
N GLY A 74 10.87 -1.27 2.74
CA GLY A 74 9.80 -1.73 3.62
C GLY A 74 8.53 -2.11 2.89
N ILE A 75 7.46 -2.22 3.67
CA ILE A 75 6.10 -2.48 3.19
C ILE A 75 5.22 -1.33 3.68
N ASP A 76 4.46 -0.72 2.77
CA ASP A 76 3.46 0.28 3.11
C ASP A 76 2.24 -0.41 3.72
N TYR A 77 2.17 -0.42 5.05
CA TYR A 77 1.04 -0.99 5.78
C TYR A 77 -0.21 -0.10 5.79
N ASP A 78 -0.16 1.14 5.28
CA ASP A 78 -1.39 1.92 5.09
C ASP A 78 -2.18 1.41 3.88
N HIS A 79 -1.53 0.73 2.92
CA HIS A 79 -2.16 0.21 1.70
C HIS A 79 -2.02 -1.30 1.49
N CYS A 80 -1.14 -1.98 2.23
CA CYS A 80 -1.00 -3.43 2.11
C CYS A 80 -2.26 -4.15 2.61
N LYS A 81 -2.95 -4.86 1.72
CA LYS A 81 -4.14 -5.68 2.06
C LYS A 81 -3.83 -7.07 2.60
N GLY A 82 -2.55 -7.45 2.71
CA GLY A 82 -2.18 -8.74 3.28
C GLY A 82 -2.48 -9.94 2.38
N CYS A 83 -2.39 -9.80 1.05
CA CYS A 83 -2.71 -10.89 0.12
C CYS A 83 -1.65 -12.03 0.07
N GLY A 84 -0.46 -11.81 0.62
CA GLY A 84 0.61 -12.83 0.72
C GLY A 84 1.37 -13.15 -0.58
N ILE A 85 1.04 -12.51 -1.72
CA ILE A 85 1.71 -12.77 -3.01
C ILE A 85 3.23 -12.51 -2.93
N CYS A 86 3.64 -11.42 -2.28
CA CYS A 86 5.04 -11.07 -2.10
C CYS A 86 5.82 -12.11 -1.27
N SER A 87 5.18 -12.68 -0.24
CA SER A 87 5.75 -13.78 0.54
C SER A 87 5.90 -15.05 -0.31
N LYS A 88 4.83 -15.42 -1.06
CA LYS A 88 4.81 -16.61 -1.91
C LYS A 88 5.85 -16.57 -3.03
N VAL A 89 6.08 -15.40 -3.64
CA VAL A 89 7.03 -15.27 -4.75
C VAL A 89 8.48 -15.22 -4.29
N CYS A 90 8.75 -14.88 -3.03
CA CYS A 90 10.12 -14.66 -2.55
C CYS A 90 10.88 -15.99 -2.46
N PRO A 91 11.87 -16.25 -3.35
CA PRO A 91 12.58 -17.53 -3.34
C PRO A 91 13.53 -17.66 -2.13
N PHE A 92 13.86 -16.52 -1.48
CA PHE A 92 14.78 -16.44 -0.35
C PHE A 92 14.08 -16.52 1.01
N LYS A 93 12.74 -16.62 1.03
CA LYS A 93 11.93 -16.59 2.27
C LYS A 93 12.30 -15.39 3.14
N ALA A 94 12.49 -14.24 2.50
CA ALA A 94 12.79 -12.96 3.14
C ALA A 94 11.54 -12.18 3.53
N ILE A 95 10.35 -12.71 3.23
CA ILE A 95 9.07 -12.12 3.60
C ILE A 95 8.24 -13.23 4.25
N ASP A 96 8.08 -13.18 5.57
CA ASP A 96 7.20 -14.07 6.32
C ASP A 96 5.73 -13.63 6.15
N PHE A 97 4.77 -14.48 6.52
CA PHE A 97 3.34 -14.16 6.42
C PHE A 97 2.63 -14.62 7.69
N VAL A 98 2.24 -13.65 8.53
CA VAL A 98 1.79 -13.88 9.92
C VAL A 98 0.43 -13.22 10.15
N GLU A 99 -0.24 -13.57 11.25
CA GLU A 99 -1.51 -12.95 11.65
C GLU A 99 -1.36 -11.46 11.95
N GLU A 100 -2.37 -10.68 11.58
CA GLU A 100 -2.45 -9.26 11.94
C GLU A 100 -2.88 -9.11 13.40
N VAL A 101 -1.89 -8.99 14.29
CA VAL A 101 -2.03 -8.49 15.67
C VAL A 101 -1.87 -6.99 15.73
#